data_AF-A0A0B4BEY1-F1
#
_entry.id   AF-A0A0B4BEY1-F1
#
_cell.length_a   1.000
_cell.length_b   1.000
_cell.length_c   1.000
_cell.angle_alpha   90.00
_cell.angle_beta   90.00
_cell.angle_gamma   90.00
#
_symmetry.space_group_name_H-M   'P 1'
#
loop_
_entity.id
_entity.type
_entity.pdbx_description
1 polymer ?
#
loop_
_entity_poly.entity_id
_entity_poly.type
_entity_poly.pdbx_seq_one_letter_code
_entity_poly.pdbx_strand_id
1 'polypeptide(L)'
;MSLSHDRFIIATSQGRDQVNGVELINFSDRGIGVYEGGSGQDQLTGDTRSGRTDDLMRGGNRNDTLSGRTGQDTLYGDSGDDSLSGGDGNDLLDGGVENDELHGGKGLDTLFGGSGRDTLSGGDGEDRLHGGDQTDRMFGGNGIDSLFGEGGDDQLWGGDAGDSLFGEDGNDRLWGGDGGDRLNGGAGSDRLEGGAQGDFLIGSLGVDTLFGGQGNDTLYGGNDNDRLWGGIGEDQMHGGAHHDFLNGFTGNDTLAGNGGNDSLYGGAGNDSLLGGLGNDLLDGSADDDILGGFTGNDTLFGGEGTDSLFGGDGADRLWGGQGNDLMGGGNHDDTLNGGNGNDTLAGGSGHDSLQGGGGNDRLQGGGGRDFLGGGAGDDVLAGFFGSDALFGGAGNDTLFGGGNNDTLRGGGGDDQLYGGAGADTFVFSDDDGDDVMHGFSAGLDVIKIVNGASDLGDLTFTTQGSDVLVSFADTTILVENTTVAALQDADNFLF
;
A
#
# COMPACT_ATOMS: atom_id res chain seq x y z
N MET A 1 4.06 72.14 -6.45
CA MET A 1 5.20 72.46 -5.56
C MET A 1 6.24 71.38 -5.87
N SER A 2 7.38 71.73 -6.48
CA SER A 2 8.43 70.74 -6.77
C SER A 2 9.31 70.67 -5.53
N LEU A 3 9.28 69.54 -4.85
CA LEU A 3 10.21 69.20 -3.78
C LEU A 3 11.38 68.46 -4.43
N SER A 4 12.58 69.00 -4.28
CA SER A 4 13.82 68.46 -4.87
C SER A 4 14.56 67.53 -3.90
N HIS A 5 13.82 66.83 -3.04
CA HIS A 5 14.38 65.81 -2.16
C HIS A 5 13.47 64.60 -2.27
N ASP A 6 14.07 63.48 -2.68
CA ASP A 6 13.43 62.23 -3.14
C ASP A 6 12.80 61.41 -2.00
N ARG A 7 12.20 62.09 -1.01
CA ARG A 7 11.59 61.49 0.18
C ARG A 7 10.37 62.29 0.61
N PHE A 8 9.21 61.63 0.63
CA PHE A 8 8.03 62.13 1.33
C PHE A 8 7.82 61.26 2.57
N ILE A 9 8.22 61.78 3.73
CA ILE A 9 8.04 61.10 5.01
C ILE A 9 6.82 61.74 5.69
N ILE A 10 5.78 60.95 5.94
CA ILE A 10 4.69 61.34 6.85
C ILE A 10 5.07 60.85 8.25
N ALA A 11 5.97 61.57 8.91
CA ALA A 11 6.28 61.30 10.32
C ALA A 11 5.41 62.19 11.20
N THR A 12 4.36 61.65 11.82
CA THR A 12 3.69 62.34 12.94
C THR A 12 3.45 61.41 14.11
N SER A 13 3.66 61.94 15.32
CA SER A 13 3.79 61.12 16.54
C SER A 13 2.47 60.69 17.19
N GLN A 14 1.30 60.97 16.60
CA GLN A 14 -0.02 60.61 17.15
C GLN A 14 -1.14 60.76 16.08
N GLY A 15 -1.83 59.68 15.68
CA GLY A 15 -3.02 59.81 14.81
C GLY A 15 -3.47 58.52 14.09
N ARG A 16 -4.57 58.63 13.33
CA ARG A 16 -4.88 57.80 12.16
C ARG A 16 -4.39 58.61 10.97
N ASP A 17 -3.32 58.17 10.31
CA ASP A 17 -2.75 58.87 9.17
C ASP A 17 -3.36 58.31 7.88
N GLN A 18 -4.07 59.16 7.14
CA GLN A 18 -4.79 58.77 5.93
C GLN A 18 -4.49 59.74 4.79
N VAL A 19 -3.85 59.26 3.73
CA VAL A 19 -3.63 60.03 2.49
C VAL A 19 -4.77 59.75 1.52
N ASN A 20 -5.75 60.65 1.47
CA ASN A 20 -6.90 60.53 0.56
C ASN A 20 -6.86 61.59 -0.55
N GLY A 21 -7.29 61.23 -1.76
CA GLY A 21 -7.62 62.19 -2.81
C GLY A 21 -6.43 62.94 -3.41
N VAL A 22 -5.24 62.35 -3.41
CA VAL A 22 -4.07 62.93 -4.08
C VAL A 22 -4.08 62.52 -5.55
N GLU A 23 -4.23 63.52 -6.43
CA GLU A 23 -4.30 63.31 -7.88
C GLU A 23 -2.92 63.04 -8.52
N LEU A 24 -1.82 63.45 -7.84
CA LEU A 24 -0.44 63.23 -8.27
C LEU A 24 0.57 63.49 -7.13
N ILE A 25 1.29 62.46 -6.67
CA ILE A 25 2.65 62.60 -6.10
C ILE A 25 3.60 62.10 -7.19
N ASN A 26 4.69 62.82 -7.45
CA ASN A 26 5.60 62.52 -8.57
C ASN A 26 7.03 62.64 -8.06
N PHE A 27 7.68 61.51 -7.82
CA PHE A 27 9.13 61.45 -7.69
C PHE A 27 9.71 61.27 -9.09
N SER A 28 10.73 62.06 -9.42
CA SER A 28 11.39 62.00 -10.73
C SER A 28 12.12 60.67 -10.99
N ASP A 29 12.17 59.81 -9.98
CA ASP A 29 12.84 58.53 -9.88
C ASP A 29 11.98 57.55 -9.09
N ARG A 30 11.10 56.82 -9.79
CA ARG A 30 10.53 55.51 -9.42
C ARG A 30 9.83 55.41 -8.04
N GLY A 31 8.50 55.27 -8.06
CA GLY A 31 7.69 54.78 -6.92
C GLY A 31 7.43 55.77 -5.80
N ILE A 32 6.39 55.52 -5.01
CA ILE A 32 6.17 56.15 -3.70
C ILE A 32 6.92 55.31 -2.66
N GLY A 33 8.01 55.84 -2.09
CA GLY A 33 8.64 55.26 -0.90
C GLY A 33 8.12 55.92 0.38
N VAL A 34 7.24 55.24 1.14
CA VAL A 34 6.88 55.64 2.51
C VAL A 34 7.74 54.84 3.46
N TYR A 35 8.72 55.50 4.08
CA TYR A 35 9.80 54.81 4.80
C TYR A 35 9.51 54.55 6.28
N GLU A 36 8.37 54.96 6.82
CA GLU A 36 7.99 54.77 8.23
C GLU A 36 6.54 55.22 8.41
N GLY A 37 5.62 54.28 8.65
CA GLY A 37 4.36 54.59 9.31
C GLY A 37 4.59 55.01 10.76
N GLY A 38 3.67 55.79 11.31
CA GLY A 38 3.78 56.30 12.66
C GLY A 38 3.55 55.21 13.71
N SER A 39 3.35 55.59 14.97
CA SER A 39 2.75 54.67 15.96
C SER A 39 1.23 54.55 15.78
N GLY A 40 0.73 54.80 14.57
CA GLY A 40 -0.69 54.93 14.18
C GLY A 40 -1.24 53.62 13.63
N GLN A 41 -2.53 53.61 13.26
CA GLN A 41 -3.06 52.62 12.30
C GLN A 41 -3.07 53.33 10.95
N ASP A 42 -2.30 52.82 10.00
CA ASP A 42 -1.91 53.48 8.79
C ASP A 42 -2.56 52.81 7.56
N GLN A 43 -2.99 53.62 6.61
CA GLN A 43 -3.56 53.15 5.34
C GLN A 43 -2.69 53.70 4.20
N LEU A 44 -1.91 52.81 3.59
CA LEU A 44 -1.00 53.13 2.48
C LEU A 44 -1.54 52.51 1.19
N THR A 45 -1.49 53.26 0.10
CA THR A 45 -2.00 52.78 -1.19
C THR A 45 -1.18 53.34 -2.35
N GLY A 46 -0.76 52.47 -3.26
CA GLY A 46 0.09 52.74 -4.42
C GLY A 46 -0.61 53.51 -5.53
N ASP A 47 0.13 53.86 -6.59
CA ASP A 47 -0.42 54.65 -7.71
C ASP A 47 -1.37 53.81 -8.61
N THR A 48 -2.26 54.48 -9.34
CA THR A 48 -3.20 53.90 -10.34
C THR A 48 -2.85 54.31 -11.77
N ARG A 49 -1.81 55.12 -11.97
CA ARG A 49 -1.43 55.59 -13.30
C ARG A 49 -0.86 54.44 -14.14
N SER A 50 -1.34 54.35 -15.37
CA SER A 50 -0.86 53.42 -16.40
C SER A 50 0.67 53.51 -16.60
N GLY A 51 1.39 52.69 -15.85
CA GLY A 51 2.84 52.58 -15.84
C GLY A 51 3.28 51.87 -14.56
N ARG A 52 3.99 50.74 -14.71
CA ARG A 52 4.56 49.94 -13.61
C ARG A 52 5.38 50.84 -12.68
N THR A 53 4.82 51.22 -11.54
CA THR A 53 5.54 51.97 -10.51
C THR A 53 5.65 51.08 -9.30
N ASP A 54 6.82 50.48 -9.16
CA ASP A 54 7.24 49.69 -8.01
C ASP A 54 7.21 50.58 -6.74
N ASP A 55 6.37 50.22 -5.77
CA ASP A 55 6.17 50.94 -4.51
C ASP A 55 6.83 50.22 -3.33
N LEU A 56 7.32 50.98 -2.34
CA LEU A 56 7.86 50.44 -1.08
C LEU A 56 7.09 51.03 0.09
N MET A 57 6.36 50.18 0.82
CA MET A 57 5.48 50.56 1.94
C MET A 57 5.85 49.82 3.22
N ARG A 58 5.66 50.48 4.36
CA ARG A 58 5.91 49.93 5.69
C ARG A 58 4.87 50.42 6.70
N GLY A 59 4.15 49.50 7.35
CA GLY A 59 3.05 49.71 8.28
C GLY A 59 3.51 50.31 9.61
N GLY A 60 4.17 49.53 10.47
CA GLY A 60 4.68 50.05 11.74
C GLY A 60 4.52 49.12 12.92
N ASN A 61 3.75 49.51 13.94
CA ASN A 61 3.62 48.70 15.18
C ASN A 61 2.15 48.54 15.61
N ARG A 62 1.22 48.69 14.68
CA ARG A 62 -0.21 48.46 14.88
C ARG A 62 -0.79 47.92 13.59
N ASN A 63 -2.05 47.52 13.66
CA ASN A 63 -2.83 47.06 12.54
C ASN A 63 -2.92 48.10 11.40
N ASP A 64 -2.28 47.78 10.29
CA ASP A 64 -2.12 48.62 9.12
C ASP A 64 -2.79 48.00 7.88
N THR A 65 -3.03 48.82 6.86
CA THR A 65 -3.54 48.35 5.56
C THR A 65 -2.69 48.91 4.43
N LEU A 66 -2.01 48.04 3.69
CA LEU A 66 -1.07 48.38 2.63
C LEU A 66 -1.55 47.80 1.30
N SER A 67 -1.49 48.57 0.21
CA SER A 67 -1.91 48.10 -1.11
C SER A 67 -1.03 48.66 -2.23
N GLY A 68 -0.29 47.80 -2.95
CA GLY A 68 0.62 48.16 -4.05
C GLY A 68 -0.08 48.53 -5.36
N ARG A 69 -1.17 47.82 -5.68
CA ARG A 69 -2.00 47.94 -6.90
C ARG A 69 -1.34 47.44 -8.16
N THR A 70 -0.37 48.16 -8.73
CA THR A 70 0.25 47.79 -10.01
C THR A 70 1.73 48.12 -9.97
N GLY A 71 2.61 47.17 -10.23
CA GLY A 71 4.04 47.38 -10.03
C GLY A 71 4.69 46.12 -9.52
N GLN A 72 6.00 46.17 -9.26
CA GLN A 72 6.65 45.18 -8.40
C GLN A 72 6.82 45.83 -7.04
N ASP A 73 5.89 45.57 -6.16
CA ASP A 73 5.73 46.30 -4.91
C ASP A 73 6.39 45.52 -3.77
N THR A 74 6.86 46.25 -2.76
CA THR A 74 7.40 45.67 -1.52
C THR A 74 6.67 46.25 -0.32
N LEU A 75 5.99 45.41 0.45
CA LEU A 75 5.10 45.78 1.55
C LEU A 75 5.57 45.09 2.83
N TYR A 76 5.74 45.87 3.91
CA TYR A 76 6.08 45.37 5.25
C TYR A 76 5.00 45.76 6.26
N GLY A 77 4.38 44.81 6.96
CA GLY A 77 3.45 45.09 8.07
C GLY A 77 4.18 45.52 9.34
N ASP A 78 5.24 44.78 9.68
CA ASP A 78 6.08 44.87 10.89
C ASP A 78 5.43 44.28 12.15
N SER A 79 4.62 45.03 12.90
CA SER A 79 3.88 44.49 14.05
C SER A 79 2.46 45.04 14.02
N GLY A 80 1.49 44.24 14.44
CA GLY A 80 0.08 44.51 14.29
C GLY A 80 -0.61 43.32 13.64
N ASP A 81 -1.94 43.27 13.69
CA ASP A 81 -2.67 42.39 12.75
C ASP A 81 -2.91 43.22 11.47
N ASP A 82 -2.07 43.00 10.46
CA ASP A 82 -1.95 43.82 9.25
C ASP A 82 -2.67 43.20 8.04
N SER A 83 -3.01 44.05 7.07
CA SER A 83 -3.61 43.63 5.80
C SER A 83 -2.81 44.17 4.61
N LEU A 84 -2.14 43.30 3.88
CA LEU A 84 -1.26 43.63 2.77
C LEU A 84 -1.82 43.09 1.45
N SER A 85 -1.77 43.90 0.39
CA SER A 85 -2.19 43.48 -0.96
C SER A 85 -1.21 43.98 -2.03
N GLY A 86 -0.58 43.07 -2.77
CA GLY A 86 0.35 43.38 -3.86
C GLY A 86 -0.39 44.01 -5.05
N GLY A 87 -1.24 43.24 -5.71
CA GLY A 87 -2.03 43.68 -6.86
C GLY A 87 -1.53 43.04 -8.15
N ASP A 88 -1.29 43.83 -9.20
CA ASP A 88 -0.72 43.34 -10.46
C ASP A 88 0.80 43.53 -10.46
N GLY A 89 1.56 42.45 -10.58
CA GLY A 89 2.99 42.41 -10.83
C GLY A 89 3.67 41.41 -9.91
N ASN A 90 4.98 41.55 -9.69
CA ASN A 90 5.71 40.55 -8.90
C ASN A 90 6.06 41.20 -7.57
N ASP A 91 5.30 40.88 -6.55
CA ASP A 91 5.27 41.60 -5.29
C ASP A 91 5.94 40.81 -4.17
N LEU A 92 6.51 41.54 -3.20
CA LEU A 92 7.07 41.01 -1.97
C LEU A 92 6.27 41.54 -0.78
N LEU A 93 5.60 40.65 -0.06
CA LEU A 93 4.80 40.99 1.12
C LEU A 93 5.40 40.28 2.35
N ASP A 94 5.52 41.01 3.46
CA ASP A 94 6.04 40.51 4.73
C ASP A 94 5.16 41.06 5.85
N GLY A 95 4.37 40.20 6.50
CA GLY A 95 3.44 40.54 7.58
C GLY A 95 4.20 40.97 8.82
N GLY A 96 5.06 40.08 9.31
CA GLY A 96 5.99 40.36 10.39
C GLY A 96 5.62 39.59 11.65
N VAL A 97 4.99 40.26 12.61
CA VAL A 97 4.55 39.61 13.86
C VAL A 97 3.09 39.90 14.11
N GLU A 98 2.43 38.98 14.83
CA GLU A 98 0.99 38.96 15.07
C GLU A 98 0.21 38.42 13.86
N ASN A 99 -1.11 38.60 13.76
CA ASN A 99 -1.91 37.81 12.80
C ASN A 99 -2.20 38.61 11.53
N ASP A 100 -1.52 38.28 10.45
CA ASP A 100 -1.54 39.07 9.22
C ASP A 100 -2.36 38.42 8.10
N GLU A 101 -2.89 39.27 7.20
CA GLU A 101 -3.60 38.86 6.00
C GLU A 101 -2.88 39.41 4.76
N LEU A 102 -2.30 38.51 3.95
CA LEU A 102 -1.48 38.85 2.77
C LEU A 102 -2.12 38.32 1.50
N HIS A 103 -2.22 39.17 0.47
CA HIS A 103 -2.73 38.82 -0.86
C HIS A 103 -1.76 39.28 -1.95
N GLY A 104 -1.14 38.35 -2.68
CA GLY A 104 -0.21 38.63 -3.79
C GLY A 104 -0.93 39.33 -4.94
N GLY A 105 -1.85 38.62 -5.59
CA GLY A 105 -2.68 39.17 -6.66
C GLY A 105 -2.39 38.49 -7.98
N LYS A 106 -1.83 39.19 -8.97
CA LYS A 106 -1.39 38.60 -10.23
C LYS A 106 0.09 38.80 -10.42
N GLY A 107 0.82 37.74 -10.76
CA GLY A 107 2.20 37.80 -11.21
C GLY A 107 3.02 36.72 -10.53
N LEU A 108 4.25 37.00 -10.13
CA LEU A 108 5.04 36.04 -9.35
C LEU A 108 5.32 36.67 -7.99
N ASP A 109 4.54 36.29 -7.00
CA ASP A 109 4.53 36.94 -5.70
C ASP A 109 5.29 36.11 -4.66
N THR A 110 5.86 36.79 -3.67
CA THR A 110 6.48 36.16 -2.50
C THR A 110 5.90 36.73 -1.23
N LEU A 111 5.29 35.89 -0.42
CA LEU A 111 4.59 36.27 0.82
C LEU A 111 5.25 35.60 2.01
N PHE A 112 5.49 36.37 3.08
CA PHE A 112 5.96 35.90 4.38
C PHE A 112 4.95 36.32 5.45
N GLY A 113 4.34 35.36 6.16
CA GLY A 113 3.47 35.63 7.31
C GLY A 113 4.30 36.14 8.48
N GLY A 114 5.24 35.30 8.92
CA GLY A 114 6.18 35.62 9.98
C GLY A 114 5.81 34.90 11.26
N SER A 115 5.63 35.60 12.37
CA SER A 115 5.20 34.94 13.61
C SER A 115 3.75 35.29 13.92
N GLY A 116 2.90 34.30 14.12
CA GLY A 116 1.48 34.58 14.34
C GLY A 116 0.61 33.54 13.70
N ARG A 117 -0.70 33.77 13.65
CA ARG A 117 -1.54 32.97 12.76
C ARG A 117 -1.92 33.84 11.59
N ASP A 118 -1.33 33.53 10.46
CA ASP A 118 -1.41 34.32 9.27
C ASP A 118 -2.34 33.67 8.24
N THR A 119 -2.78 34.47 7.28
CA THR A 119 -3.54 34.01 6.12
C THR A 119 -2.95 34.61 4.86
N LEU A 120 -2.39 33.76 4.01
CA LEU A 120 -1.69 34.14 2.79
C LEU A 120 -2.44 33.61 1.57
N SER A 121 -2.53 34.42 0.51
CA SER A 121 -3.06 34.03 -0.79
C SER A 121 -2.13 34.51 -1.90
N GLY A 122 -1.63 33.59 -2.73
CA GLY A 122 -0.80 33.92 -3.90
C GLY A 122 -1.61 34.63 -4.98
N GLY A 123 -2.59 33.92 -5.55
CA GLY A 123 -3.51 34.47 -6.54
C GLY A 123 -3.29 33.85 -7.93
N ASP A 124 -3.08 34.68 -8.95
CA ASP A 124 -2.74 34.23 -10.30
C ASP A 124 -1.22 34.30 -10.49
N GLY A 125 -0.51 33.19 -10.61
CA GLY A 125 0.94 33.25 -10.60
C GLY A 125 1.68 31.93 -10.45
N GLU A 126 3.00 32.01 -10.37
CA GLU A 126 3.80 30.95 -9.74
C GLU A 126 4.34 31.59 -8.45
N ASP A 127 3.60 31.42 -7.37
CA ASP A 127 3.79 32.17 -6.13
C ASP A 127 4.55 31.36 -5.08
N ARG A 128 5.17 32.08 -4.15
CA ARG A 128 5.91 31.49 -3.02
C ARG A 128 5.38 32.03 -1.70
N LEU A 129 4.82 31.14 -0.88
CA LEU A 129 4.20 31.50 0.40
C LEU A 129 4.96 30.83 1.55
N HIS A 130 5.24 31.60 2.59
CA HIS A 130 5.87 31.15 3.84
C HIS A 130 4.97 31.53 5.02
N GLY A 131 4.44 30.55 5.74
CA GLY A 131 3.63 30.75 6.95
C GLY A 131 4.47 31.33 8.07
N GLY A 132 5.42 30.51 8.57
CA GLY A 132 6.37 30.89 9.60
C GLY A 132 6.08 30.14 10.91
N ASP A 133 5.96 30.85 12.04
CA ASP A 133 5.69 30.21 13.33
C ASP A 133 4.19 30.26 13.69
N GLN A 134 3.68 29.14 14.21
CA GLN A 134 2.28 28.82 14.58
C GLN A 134 1.40 28.41 13.40
N THR A 135 0.12 28.10 13.68
CA THR A 135 -0.83 27.59 12.69
C THR A 135 -1.23 28.67 11.69
N ASP A 136 -0.95 28.44 10.42
CA ASP A 136 -1.24 29.33 9.30
C ASP A 136 -2.25 28.76 8.29
N ARG A 137 -2.73 29.63 7.41
CA ARG A 137 -3.54 29.24 6.24
C ARG A 137 -2.93 29.82 4.96
N MET A 138 -2.65 28.96 4.00
CA MET A 138 -2.03 29.37 2.73
C MET A 138 -2.81 28.84 1.54
N PHE A 139 -3.07 29.72 0.58
CA PHE A 139 -3.73 29.40 -0.69
C PHE A 139 -2.80 29.79 -1.85
N GLY A 140 -2.35 28.83 -2.64
CA GLY A 140 -1.56 29.10 -3.86
C GLY A 140 -2.42 29.83 -4.88
N GLY A 141 -3.43 29.14 -5.40
CA GLY A 141 -4.41 29.71 -6.33
C GLY A 141 -4.25 29.14 -7.73
N ASN A 142 -4.05 30.00 -8.72
CA ASN A 142 -3.87 29.58 -10.10
C ASN A 142 -2.40 29.62 -10.48
N GLY A 143 -1.89 28.50 -10.99
CA GLY A 143 -0.51 28.38 -11.48
C GLY A 143 0.34 27.61 -10.49
N ILE A 144 1.63 27.43 -10.79
CA ILE A 144 2.47 26.45 -10.08
C ILE A 144 3.11 27.10 -8.86
N ASP A 145 2.58 26.78 -7.68
CA ASP A 145 2.90 27.46 -6.44
C ASP A 145 3.81 26.64 -5.52
N SER A 146 4.47 27.33 -4.59
CA SER A 146 5.28 26.71 -3.54
C SER A 146 4.92 27.27 -2.17
N LEU A 147 4.35 26.42 -1.32
CA LEU A 147 3.85 26.77 0.02
C LEU A 147 4.70 26.07 1.09
N PHE A 148 5.12 26.83 2.12
CA PHE A 148 5.93 26.35 3.24
C PHE A 148 5.24 26.73 4.55
N GLY A 149 4.78 25.73 5.32
CA GLY A 149 4.20 25.89 6.66
C GLY A 149 5.24 26.40 7.67
N GLU A 150 6.38 25.71 7.67
CA GLU A 150 7.52 25.93 8.58
C GLU A 150 7.25 25.35 9.96
N GLY A 151 6.69 26.10 10.92
CA GLY A 151 6.45 25.56 12.25
C GLY A 151 5.04 25.84 12.72
N GLY A 152 4.21 24.83 12.93
CA GLY A 152 2.82 25.05 13.28
C GLY A 152 1.95 23.87 12.87
N ASP A 153 0.68 23.87 13.26
CA ASP A 153 -0.28 22.93 12.68
C ASP A 153 -0.99 23.66 11.53
N ASP A 154 -0.48 23.56 10.31
CA ASP A 154 -0.82 24.43 9.17
C ASP A 154 -1.87 23.85 8.22
N GLN A 155 -2.44 24.73 7.39
CA GLN A 155 -3.37 24.36 6.32
C GLN A 155 -2.96 24.98 5.00
N LEU A 156 -2.60 24.14 4.03
CA LEU A 156 -2.07 24.54 2.72
C LEU A 156 -2.97 24.02 1.60
N TRP A 157 -3.34 24.89 0.66
CA TRP A 157 -4.08 24.56 -0.55
C TRP A 157 -3.28 24.98 -1.78
N GLY A 158 -2.94 24.04 -2.66
CA GLY A 158 -2.25 24.28 -3.93
C GLY A 158 -3.17 24.99 -4.92
N GLY A 159 -4.11 24.24 -5.51
CA GLY A 159 -5.05 24.80 -6.48
C GLY A 159 -5.31 23.85 -7.64
N ASP A 160 -5.30 24.40 -8.86
CA ASP A 160 -5.63 23.66 -10.09
C ASP A 160 -4.38 23.23 -10.90
N ALA A 161 -3.18 23.57 -10.45
CA ALA A 161 -1.92 23.29 -11.14
C ALA A 161 -1.04 22.33 -10.33
N GLY A 162 0.11 21.91 -10.88
CA GLY A 162 1.01 21.00 -10.18
C GLY A 162 1.92 21.74 -9.20
N ASP A 163 1.51 21.79 -7.93
CA ASP A 163 2.06 22.61 -6.87
C ASP A 163 3.06 21.86 -5.97
N SER A 164 3.73 22.59 -5.08
CA SER A 164 4.63 22.01 -4.06
C SER A 164 4.30 22.55 -2.68
N LEU A 165 3.85 21.67 -1.79
CA LEU A 165 3.40 21.99 -0.44
C LEU A 165 4.29 21.28 0.59
N PHE A 166 4.79 22.03 1.56
CA PHE A 166 5.63 21.53 2.65
C PHE A 166 5.02 21.96 3.99
N GLY A 167 4.61 21.02 4.84
CA GLY A 167 4.15 21.30 6.20
C GLY A 167 5.31 21.69 7.12
N GLU A 168 6.37 20.88 7.10
CA GLU A 168 7.56 20.98 7.95
C GLU A 168 7.31 20.51 9.40
N ASP A 169 7.38 21.37 10.42
CA ASP A 169 7.20 20.94 11.82
C ASP A 169 5.73 21.14 12.26
N GLY A 170 5.04 20.09 12.70
CA GLY A 170 3.71 20.15 13.31
C GLY A 170 2.73 19.18 12.66
N ASN A 171 1.43 19.31 12.96
CA ASN A 171 0.40 18.41 12.42
C ASN A 171 -0.39 19.13 11.34
N ASP A 172 0.07 18.96 10.11
CA ASP A 172 -0.33 19.76 8.97
C ASP A 172 -1.46 19.13 8.16
N ARG A 173 -2.12 19.97 7.37
CA ARG A 173 -3.09 19.54 6.37
C ARG A 173 -2.78 20.17 5.03
N LEU A 174 -2.45 19.32 4.07
CA LEU A 174 -2.05 19.72 2.73
C LEU A 174 -3.07 19.18 1.73
N TRP A 175 -3.55 20.05 0.84
CA TRP A 175 -4.42 19.71 -0.29
C TRP A 175 -3.74 20.18 -1.58
N GLY A 176 -3.37 19.25 -2.45
CA GLY A 176 -2.83 19.55 -3.79
C GLY A 176 -3.90 20.19 -4.66
N GLY A 177 -4.95 19.41 -4.96
CA GLY A 177 -6.12 19.84 -5.71
C GLY A 177 -6.21 19.13 -7.05
N ASP A 178 -6.39 19.88 -8.14
CA ASP A 178 -6.19 19.31 -9.47
C ASP A 178 -4.72 19.55 -9.85
N GLY A 179 -4.05 18.61 -10.52
CA GLY A 179 -2.66 18.82 -10.90
C GLY A 179 -1.78 17.64 -10.53
N GLY A 180 -0.52 17.66 -10.94
CA GLY A 180 0.44 16.67 -10.47
C GLY A 180 1.27 17.28 -9.35
N ASP A 181 0.82 17.09 -8.11
CA ASP A 181 1.29 17.82 -6.94
C ASP A 181 2.42 17.10 -6.20
N ARG A 182 3.17 17.86 -5.41
CA ARG A 182 4.17 17.34 -4.46
C ARG A 182 3.85 17.83 -3.06
N LEU A 183 3.50 16.91 -2.18
CA LEU A 183 3.17 17.19 -0.79
C LEU A 183 4.16 16.49 0.13
N ASN A 184 4.66 17.22 1.13
CA ASN A 184 5.48 16.66 2.20
C ASN A 184 4.98 17.18 3.55
N GLY A 185 4.52 16.27 4.42
CA GLY A 185 4.06 16.57 5.76
C GLY A 185 5.21 17.07 6.63
N GLY A 186 6.19 16.21 6.87
CA GLY A 186 7.39 16.55 7.61
C GLY A 186 7.40 15.87 8.97
N ALA A 187 7.39 16.63 10.06
CA ALA A 187 7.44 16.09 11.40
C ALA A 187 6.14 16.35 12.14
N GLY A 188 5.37 15.29 12.38
CA GLY A 188 4.14 15.32 13.14
C GLY A 188 3.14 14.32 12.60
N SER A 189 1.87 14.50 12.90
CA SER A 189 0.82 13.62 12.38
C SER A 189 0.02 14.36 11.32
N ASP A 190 0.43 14.17 10.07
CA ASP A 190 -0.01 14.97 8.94
C ASP A 190 -1.16 14.31 8.17
N ARG A 191 -1.92 15.16 7.48
CA ARG A 191 -2.91 14.72 6.50
C ARG A 191 -2.62 15.33 5.14
N LEU A 192 -2.32 14.49 4.17
CA LEU A 192 -2.03 14.89 2.79
C LEU A 192 -3.11 14.35 1.85
N GLU A 193 -3.58 15.18 0.93
CA GLU A 193 -4.58 14.84 -0.07
C GLU A 193 -4.10 15.38 -1.43
N GLY A 194 -3.72 14.47 -2.34
CA GLY A 194 -3.22 14.80 -3.68
C GLY A 194 -4.34 15.40 -4.53
N GLY A 195 -5.33 14.58 -4.86
CA GLY A 195 -6.55 15.01 -5.52
C GLY A 195 -6.73 14.36 -6.89
N ALA A 196 -6.47 15.07 -7.97
CA ALA A 196 -6.65 14.57 -9.33
C ALA A 196 -5.39 14.70 -10.18
N GLN A 197 -5.13 13.68 -11.00
CA GLN A 197 -3.86 13.40 -11.70
C GLN A 197 -2.81 12.79 -10.75
N GLY A 198 -1.64 12.45 -11.28
CA GLY A 198 -0.63 11.69 -10.53
C GLY A 198 0.17 12.58 -9.58
N ASP A 199 0.02 12.31 -8.29
CA ASP A 199 0.59 13.07 -7.18
C ASP A 199 1.73 12.33 -6.48
N PHE A 200 2.56 13.08 -5.75
CA PHE A 200 3.66 12.55 -4.96
C PHE A 200 3.58 13.05 -3.51
N LEU A 201 3.29 12.13 -2.57
CA LEU A 201 3.03 12.43 -1.17
C LEU A 201 4.08 11.77 -0.26
N ILE A 202 4.60 12.50 0.71
CA ILE A 202 5.49 11.99 1.77
C ILE A 202 4.94 12.42 3.14
N GLY A 203 4.68 11.46 4.04
CA GLY A 203 4.39 11.72 5.45
C GLY A 203 5.63 12.13 6.24
N SER A 204 6.65 11.27 6.24
CA SER A 204 7.97 11.40 6.89
C SER A 204 8.04 10.89 8.34
N LEU A 205 7.86 11.73 9.36
CA LEU A 205 7.98 11.36 10.77
C LEU A 205 6.66 11.59 11.48
N GLY A 206 6.16 10.56 12.16
CA GLY A 206 4.94 10.62 12.94
C GLY A 206 3.82 9.88 12.22
N VAL A 207 2.63 9.85 12.83
CA VAL A 207 1.54 8.99 12.33
C VAL A 207 0.74 9.75 11.28
N ASP A 208 0.94 9.42 10.02
CA ASP A 208 0.45 10.16 8.88
C ASP A 208 -0.74 9.50 8.19
N THR A 209 -1.45 10.31 7.39
CA THR A 209 -2.65 9.89 6.66
C THR A 209 -2.62 10.51 5.26
N LEU A 210 -2.34 9.69 4.24
CA LEU A 210 -2.12 10.11 2.85
C LEU A 210 -3.22 9.58 1.93
N PHE A 211 -3.77 10.43 1.07
CA PHE A 211 -4.72 10.07 0.01
C PHE A 211 -4.18 10.53 -1.34
N GLY A 212 -3.95 9.59 -2.27
CA GLY A 212 -3.57 9.90 -3.65
C GLY A 212 -4.74 10.56 -4.38
N GLY A 213 -5.83 9.82 -4.58
CA GLY A 213 -7.06 10.33 -5.17
C GLY A 213 -7.35 9.70 -6.52
N GLN A 214 -7.38 10.49 -7.58
CA GLN A 214 -7.46 9.99 -8.96
C GLN A 214 -6.13 10.23 -9.63
N GLY A 215 -5.59 9.25 -10.34
CA GLY A 215 -4.30 9.39 -10.99
C GLY A 215 -3.42 8.21 -10.65
N ASN A 216 -2.19 8.23 -11.15
CA ASN A 216 -1.20 7.24 -10.77
C ASN A 216 -0.31 7.92 -9.74
N ASP A 217 -0.58 7.66 -8.47
CA ASP A 217 -0.01 8.37 -7.35
C ASP A 217 1.20 7.62 -6.76
N THR A 218 2.05 8.35 -6.05
CA THR A 218 3.16 7.77 -5.29
C THR A 218 3.12 8.28 -3.85
N LEU A 219 2.94 7.38 -2.90
CA LEU A 219 2.79 7.69 -1.48
C LEU A 219 3.89 7.01 -0.66
N TYR A 220 4.51 7.76 0.25
CA TYR A 220 5.45 7.27 1.25
C TYR A 220 4.95 7.65 2.65
N GLY A 221 4.66 6.66 3.50
CA GLY A 221 4.32 6.90 4.92
C GLY A 221 5.53 7.43 5.67
N GLY A 222 6.56 6.59 5.81
CA GLY A 222 7.82 6.97 6.41
C GLY A 222 8.12 6.15 7.66
N ASN A 223 8.16 6.80 8.82
CA ASN A 223 8.29 6.11 10.10
C ASN A 223 6.99 6.26 10.89
N ASP A 224 6.72 5.27 11.73
CA ASP A 224 5.54 5.17 12.58
C ASP A 224 4.38 4.50 11.82
N ASN A 225 3.19 4.47 12.41
CA ASN A 225 2.10 3.62 11.89
C ASN A 225 1.19 4.42 10.97
N ASP A 226 1.46 4.39 9.68
CA ASP A 226 0.84 5.28 8.70
C ASP A 226 -0.39 4.66 8.03
N ARG A 227 -1.20 5.53 7.39
CA ARG A 227 -2.33 5.09 6.56
C ARG A 227 -2.27 5.73 5.18
N LEU A 228 -2.22 4.88 4.17
CA LEU A 228 -2.10 5.27 2.77
C LEU A 228 -3.30 4.72 1.99
N TRP A 229 -3.90 5.57 1.17
CA TRP A 229 -4.94 5.21 0.21
C TRP A 229 -4.54 5.72 -1.17
N GLY A 230 -4.37 4.80 -2.13
CA GLY A 230 -4.07 5.12 -3.54
C GLY A 230 -5.27 5.79 -4.21
N GLY A 231 -6.32 5.01 -4.46
CA GLY A 231 -7.58 5.53 -4.99
C GLY A 231 -7.88 4.96 -6.37
N ILE A 232 -7.97 5.83 -7.37
CA ILE A 232 -8.25 5.43 -8.75
C ILE A 232 -7.01 5.63 -9.60
N GLY A 233 -6.41 4.54 -10.06
CA GLY A 233 -5.30 4.54 -11.01
C GLY A 233 -4.25 3.53 -10.59
N GLU A 234 -3.09 3.54 -11.25
CA GLU A 234 -2.01 2.60 -10.91
C GLU A 234 -1.06 3.26 -9.92
N ASP A 235 -1.24 2.94 -8.63
CA ASP A 235 -0.60 3.63 -7.52
C ASP A 235 0.65 2.89 -6.99
N GLN A 236 1.59 3.65 -6.46
CA GLN A 236 2.79 3.14 -5.78
C GLN A 236 2.77 3.58 -4.32
N MET A 237 2.71 2.63 -3.39
CA MET A 237 2.63 2.91 -1.96
C MET A 237 3.73 2.20 -1.18
N HIS A 238 4.39 2.97 -0.30
CA HIS A 238 5.40 2.46 0.63
C HIS A 238 5.01 2.87 2.05
N GLY A 239 4.70 1.90 2.92
CA GLY A 239 4.42 2.14 4.34
C GLY A 239 5.65 2.66 5.05
N GLY A 240 6.69 1.82 5.14
CA GLY A 240 7.99 2.20 5.64
C GLY A 240 8.37 1.40 6.87
N ALA A 241 8.52 2.05 8.01
CA ALA A 241 8.87 1.38 9.25
C ALA A 241 7.72 1.47 10.25
N HIS A 242 7.51 0.38 10.99
CA HIS A 242 6.38 0.13 11.89
C HIS A 242 5.12 -0.33 11.12
N HIS A 243 3.97 -0.33 11.78
CA HIS A 243 2.80 -1.08 11.34
C HIS A 243 1.87 -0.19 10.52
N ASP A 244 1.88 -0.39 9.21
CA ASP A 244 1.22 0.46 8.24
C ASP A 244 -0.06 -0.17 7.69
N PHE A 245 -0.96 0.69 7.22
CA PHE A 245 -2.16 0.30 6.49
C PHE A 245 -2.12 0.91 5.08
N LEU A 246 -2.16 0.06 4.06
CA LEU A 246 -2.14 0.46 2.65
C LEU A 246 -3.38 -0.11 1.94
N ASN A 247 -4.04 0.71 1.12
CA ASN A 247 -5.18 0.29 0.31
C ASN A 247 -5.11 0.91 -1.10
N GLY A 248 -4.97 0.07 -2.12
CA GLY A 248 -4.87 0.46 -3.54
C GLY A 248 -6.18 0.97 -4.12
N PHE A 249 -7.26 0.25 -3.79
CA PHE A 249 -8.61 0.42 -4.32
C PHE A 249 -8.77 -0.07 -5.76
N THR A 250 -8.53 0.77 -6.77
CA THR A 250 -8.81 0.39 -8.15
C THR A 250 -7.66 0.77 -9.06
N GLY A 251 -7.20 -0.20 -9.83
CA GLY A 251 -6.06 -0.08 -10.73
C GLY A 251 -5.08 -1.21 -10.49
N ASN A 252 -3.91 -1.15 -11.14
CA ASN A 252 -2.87 -2.15 -10.92
C ASN A 252 -1.83 -1.53 -9.99
N ASP A 253 -1.99 -1.77 -8.71
CA ASP A 253 -1.26 -1.08 -7.65
C ASP A 253 -0.03 -1.85 -7.21
N THR A 254 0.97 -1.12 -6.71
CA THR A 254 2.16 -1.69 -6.07
C THR A 254 2.24 -1.21 -4.64
N LEU A 255 2.05 -2.14 -3.69
CA LEU A 255 2.05 -1.87 -2.25
C LEU A 255 3.25 -2.55 -1.59
N ALA A 256 3.99 -1.80 -0.78
CA ALA A 256 5.09 -2.33 0.02
C ALA A 256 4.97 -1.86 1.49
N GLY A 257 4.74 -2.80 2.42
CA GLY A 257 4.76 -2.53 3.86
C GLY A 257 6.18 -2.19 4.35
N ASN A 258 7.14 -3.00 3.90
CA ASN A 258 8.57 -3.00 4.23
C ASN A 258 8.89 -3.56 5.62
N GLY A 259 8.55 -2.89 6.71
CA GLY A 259 8.92 -3.44 8.02
C GLY A 259 7.97 -3.05 9.13
N GLY A 260 7.40 -4.05 9.78
CA GLY A 260 6.34 -3.93 10.76
C GLY A 260 5.35 -5.05 10.56
N ASN A 261 4.19 -4.96 11.18
CA ASN A 261 3.11 -5.91 10.90
C ASN A 261 2.06 -5.13 10.12
N ASP A 262 2.13 -5.23 8.81
CA ASP A 262 1.43 -4.33 7.89
C ASP A 262 0.11 -4.95 7.42
N SER A 263 -0.80 -4.12 6.96
CA SER A 263 -2.06 -4.54 6.34
C SER A 263 -2.18 -3.91 4.96
N LEU A 264 -2.09 -4.74 3.93
CA LEU A 264 -2.09 -4.35 2.52
C LEU A 264 -3.32 -4.92 1.83
N TYR A 265 -4.06 -4.05 1.14
CA TYR A 265 -5.23 -4.40 0.35
C TYR A 265 -5.03 -3.87 -1.07
N GLY A 266 -4.97 -4.76 -2.06
CA GLY A 266 -4.88 -4.40 -3.48
C GLY A 266 -6.17 -3.75 -3.96
N GLY A 267 -7.22 -4.57 -4.09
CA GLY A 267 -8.56 -4.11 -4.40
C GLY A 267 -9.06 -4.70 -5.69
N ALA A 268 -9.17 -3.89 -6.75
CA ALA A 268 -9.59 -4.35 -8.05
C ALA A 268 -8.54 -3.97 -9.10
N GLY A 269 -8.11 -4.97 -9.87
CA GLY A 269 -7.01 -4.86 -10.82
C GLY A 269 -5.87 -5.80 -10.41
N ASN A 270 -4.85 -5.89 -11.24
CA ASN A 270 -3.78 -6.85 -11.03
C ASN A 270 -2.68 -6.22 -10.16
N ASP A 271 -2.72 -6.51 -8.87
CA ASP A 271 -1.92 -5.82 -7.87
C ASP A 271 -0.64 -6.59 -7.48
N SER A 272 0.34 -5.87 -6.96
CA SER A 272 1.59 -6.41 -6.40
C SER A 272 1.76 -5.97 -4.96
N LEU A 273 1.59 -6.89 -4.00
CA LEU A 273 1.66 -6.63 -2.57
C LEU A 273 2.90 -7.31 -1.95
N LEU A 274 3.72 -6.52 -1.26
CA LEU A 274 4.94 -6.96 -0.59
C LEU A 274 4.88 -6.59 0.90
N GLY A 275 4.78 -7.59 1.78
CA GLY A 275 4.75 -7.41 3.24
C GLY A 275 6.09 -6.91 3.76
N GLY A 276 7.09 -7.79 3.77
CA GLY A 276 8.47 -7.44 4.12
C GLY A 276 8.92 -8.08 5.43
N LEU A 277 9.26 -7.26 6.42
CA LEU A 277 9.69 -7.74 7.74
C LEU A 277 8.53 -7.68 8.74
N GLY A 278 8.08 -8.81 9.25
CA GLY A 278 7.11 -8.89 10.34
C GLY A 278 5.95 -9.78 9.95
N ASN A 279 4.85 -9.74 10.71
CA ASN A 279 3.71 -10.60 10.44
C ASN A 279 2.64 -9.79 9.71
N ASP A 280 2.58 -9.95 8.41
CA ASP A 280 1.80 -9.11 7.52
C ASP A 280 0.46 -9.76 7.13
N LEU A 281 -0.51 -8.91 6.82
CA LEU A 281 -1.80 -9.28 6.24
C LEU A 281 -1.89 -8.70 4.83
N LEU A 282 -1.95 -9.56 3.82
CA LEU A 282 -2.05 -9.18 2.42
C LEU A 282 -3.36 -9.76 1.83
N ASP A 283 -4.10 -8.92 1.13
CA ASP A 283 -5.37 -9.27 0.47
C ASP A 283 -5.38 -8.65 -0.95
N GLY A 284 -5.22 -9.49 -1.98
CA GLY A 284 -5.27 -9.08 -3.39
C GLY A 284 -6.68 -8.68 -3.82
N SER A 285 -7.67 -9.43 -3.33
CA SER A 285 -9.11 -9.26 -3.54
C SER A 285 -9.62 -9.75 -4.89
N ALA A 286 -9.47 -8.99 -5.98
CA ALA A 286 -10.06 -9.35 -7.27
C ALA A 286 -9.09 -9.09 -8.42
N ASP A 287 -9.20 -9.93 -9.45
CA ASP A 287 -8.30 -10.01 -10.60
C ASP A 287 -6.96 -10.71 -10.25
N ASP A 288 -5.99 -10.75 -11.17
CA ASP A 288 -4.82 -11.63 -11.02
C ASP A 288 -3.69 -10.93 -10.24
N ASP A 289 -3.43 -11.35 -9.00
CA ASP A 289 -2.55 -10.67 -8.06
C ASP A 289 -1.22 -11.39 -7.77
N ILE A 290 -0.22 -10.63 -7.31
CA ILE A 290 1.06 -11.15 -6.79
C ILE A 290 1.25 -10.69 -5.34
N LEU A 291 1.32 -11.65 -4.42
CA LEU A 291 1.50 -11.43 -2.99
C LEU A 291 2.79 -12.09 -2.48
N GLY A 292 3.60 -11.32 -1.74
CA GLY A 292 4.80 -11.82 -1.08
C GLY A 292 4.88 -11.37 0.37
N GLY A 293 4.82 -12.31 1.33
CA GLY A 293 4.97 -12.04 2.77
C GLY A 293 6.41 -11.71 3.15
N PHE A 294 7.36 -12.48 2.63
CA PHE A 294 8.79 -12.45 2.91
C PHE A 294 9.21 -13.02 4.25
N THR A 295 9.23 -12.26 5.34
CA THR A 295 9.77 -12.76 6.61
C THR A 295 8.84 -12.47 7.76
N GLY A 296 8.58 -13.48 8.57
CA GLY A 296 7.58 -13.44 9.64
C GLY A 296 6.43 -14.37 9.30
N ASN A 297 5.43 -14.44 10.18
CA ASN A 297 4.30 -15.34 9.99
C ASN A 297 3.16 -14.59 9.32
N ASP A 298 3.07 -14.72 8.01
CA ASP A 298 2.22 -13.90 7.17
C ASP A 298 0.88 -14.57 6.88
N THR A 299 -0.11 -13.75 6.50
CA THR A 299 -1.45 -14.17 6.11
C THR A 299 -1.79 -13.54 4.78
N LEU A 300 -1.88 -14.36 3.73
CA LEU A 300 -2.08 -13.95 2.34
C LEU A 300 -3.41 -14.48 1.80
N PHE A 301 -4.21 -13.61 1.20
CA PHE A 301 -5.44 -13.94 0.48
C PHE A 301 -5.32 -13.47 -0.97
N GLY A 302 -5.39 -14.38 -1.94
CA GLY A 302 -5.44 -14.04 -3.37
C GLY A 302 -6.79 -13.41 -3.71
N GLY A 303 -7.86 -14.20 -3.60
CA GLY A 303 -9.23 -13.75 -3.78
C GLY A 303 -9.86 -14.37 -5.02
N GLU A 304 -10.28 -13.55 -5.97
CA GLU A 304 -10.82 -13.99 -7.25
C GLU A 304 -9.79 -13.70 -8.35
N GLY A 305 -9.23 -14.69 -9.03
CA GLY A 305 -8.17 -14.42 -10.00
C GLY A 305 -7.23 -15.60 -10.16
N THR A 306 -6.25 -15.48 -11.04
CA THR A 306 -5.13 -16.42 -11.10
C THR A 306 -3.97 -15.81 -10.32
N ASP A 307 -3.89 -16.13 -9.04
CA ASP A 307 -3.01 -15.43 -8.11
C ASP A 307 -1.66 -16.13 -7.93
N SER A 308 -0.66 -15.37 -7.50
CA SER A 308 0.66 -15.87 -7.12
C SER A 308 1.00 -15.46 -5.69
N LEU A 309 0.97 -16.41 -4.75
CA LEU A 309 1.19 -16.17 -3.32
C LEU A 309 2.50 -16.83 -2.85
N PHE A 310 3.34 -16.07 -2.18
CA PHE A 310 4.59 -16.58 -1.59
C PHE A 310 4.70 -16.14 -0.12
N GLY A 311 4.71 -17.09 0.81
CA GLY A 311 4.89 -16.84 2.24
C GLY A 311 6.29 -16.37 2.56
N GLY A 312 7.29 -17.25 2.41
CA GLY A 312 8.69 -16.94 2.58
C GLY A 312 9.29 -17.63 3.82
N ASP A 313 9.90 -16.86 4.72
CA ASP A 313 10.45 -17.33 5.98
C ASP A 313 9.45 -17.12 7.11
N GLY A 314 8.80 -18.18 7.58
CA GLY A 314 7.89 -18.11 8.73
C GLY A 314 6.81 -19.16 8.65
N ALA A 315 5.93 -19.21 9.65
CA ALA A 315 4.79 -20.14 9.62
C ALA A 315 3.57 -19.43 9.01
N ASP A 316 3.44 -19.53 7.69
CA ASP A 316 2.58 -18.70 6.87
C ASP A 316 1.21 -19.34 6.64
N ARG A 317 0.23 -18.50 6.28
CA ARG A 317 -1.11 -18.94 5.88
C ARG A 317 -1.49 -18.32 4.55
N LEU A 318 -1.71 -19.15 3.55
CA LEU A 318 -2.02 -18.75 2.18
C LEU A 318 -3.38 -19.31 1.76
N TRP A 319 -4.23 -18.47 1.20
CA TRP A 319 -5.50 -18.86 0.57
C TRP A 319 -5.57 -18.28 -0.84
N GLY A 320 -5.65 -19.14 -1.86
CA GLY A 320 -5.79 -18.73 -3.27
C GLY A 320 -7.17 -18.16 -3.53
N GLY A 321 -8.21 -18.99 -3.44
CA GLY A 321 -9.60 -18.54 -3.54
C GLY A 321 -10.29 -19.10 -4.78
N GLN A 322 -10.67 -18.26 -5.73
CA GLN A 322 -11.19 -18.71 -7.03
C GLN A 322 -10.14 -18.49 -8.10
N GLY A 323 -9.92 -19.48 -8.96
CA GLY A 323 -9.05 -19.38 -10.13
C GLY A 323 -7.91 -20.39 -10.06
N ASN A 324 -6.88 -20.27 -10.89
CA ASN A 324 -5.81 -21.29 -10.93
C ASN A 324 -4.56 -20.72 -10.27
N ASP A 325 -4.39 -20.96 -8.97
CA ASP A 325 -3.44 -20.22 -8.17
C ASP A 325 -2.09 -20.92 -8.08
N LEU A 326 -1.03 -20.11 -7.93
CA LEU A 326 0.33 -20.56 -7.66
C LEU A 326 0.72 -20.17 -6.23
N MET A 327 1.02 -21.14 -5.39
CA MET A 327 1.35 -20.89 -3.97
C MET A 327 2.66 -21.55 -3.56
N GLY A 328 3.47 -20.82 -2.80
CA GLY A 328 4.66 -21.31 -2.13
C GLY A 328 4.69 -20.91 -0.66
N GLY A 329 4.73 -21.88 0.26
CA GLY A 329 4.90 -21.64 1.70
C GLY A 329 6.29 -21.11 2.01
N GLY A 330 7.32 -21.93 1.73
CA GLY A 330 8.71 -21.54 1.86
C GLY A 330 9.42 -22.32 2.97
N ASN A 331 9.84 -21.63 4.01
CA ASN A 331 10.54 -22.22 5.15
C ASN A 331 9.66 -22.15 6.40
N HIS A 332 9.69 -23.23 7.21
CA HIS A 332 8.88 -23.49 8.40
C HIS A 332 7.50 -24.08 8.06
N ASP A 333 6.68 -24.30 9.08
CA ASP A 333 5.45 -25.08 8.97
C ASP A 333 4.32 -24.20 8.42
N ASP A 334 3.97 -24.40 7.15
CA ASP A 334 3.04 -23.54 6.41
C ASP A 334 1.65 -24.16 6.26
N THR A 335 0.63 -23.32 6.05
CA THR A 335 -0.74 -23.75 5.70
C THR A 335 -1.19 -23.12 4.40
N LEU A 336 -1.44 -23.93 3.38
CA LEU A 336 -1.85 -23.50 2.05
C LEU A 336 -3.23 -24.08 1.70
N ASN A 337 -4.10 -23.26 1.10
CA ASN A 337 -5.40 -23.67 0.59
C ASN A 337 -5.64 -23.08 -0.81
N GLY A 338 -5.71 -23.96 -1.82
CA GLY A 338 -6.01 -23.66 -3.22
C GLY A 338 -7.34 -22.94 -3.38
N GLY A 339 -8.41 -23.66 -3.06
CA GLY A 339 -9.78 -23.16 -3.17
C GLY A 339 -10.46 -23.83 -4.34
N ASN A 340 -10.98 -23.05 -5.30
CA ASN A 340 -11.59 -23.56 -6.52
C ASN A 340 -10.73 -23.21 -7.72
N GLY A 341 -10.46 -24.19 -8.57
CA GLY A 341 -9.72 -24.09 -9.81
C GLY A 341 -8.57 -25.09 -9.80
N ASN A 342 -7.66 -25.02 -10.77
CA ASN A 342 -6.55 -25.98 -10.87
C ASN A 342 -5.30 -25.35 -10.27
N ASP A 343 -5.06 -25.61 -8.99
CA ASP A 343 -4.06 -24.91 -8.22
C ASP A 343 -2.71 -25.64 -8.21
N THR A 344 -1.63 -24.90 -8.00
CA THR A 344 -0.28 -25.43 -7.80
C THR A 344 0.27 -24.96 -6.47
N LEU A 345 0.39 -25.86 -5.52
CA LEU A 345 0.84 -25.59 -4.15
C LEU A 345 2.17 -26.27 -3.88
N ALA A 346 3.11 -25.54 -3.29
CA ALA A 346 4.37 -26.06 -2.76
C ALA A 346 4.56 -25.63 -1.30
N GLY A 347 4.66 -26.59 -0.37
CA GLY A 347 4.92 -26.33 1.05
C GLY A 347 6.33 -25.80 1.25
N GLY A 348 7.33 -26.58 0.83
CA GLY A 348 8.72 -26.17 0.88
C GLY A 348 9.49 -26.98 1.92
N SER A 349 9.97 -26.34 2.97
CA SER A 349 10.61 -27.04 4.09
C SER A 349 9.87 -26.74 5.38
N GLY A 350 9.51 -27.76 6.14
CA GLY A 350 8.60 -27.56 7.27
C GLY A 350 7.73 -28.78 7.49
N HIS A 351 6.71 -28.64 8.31
CA HIS A 351 5.62 -29.60 8.41
C HIS A 351 4.37 -28.94 7.86
N ASP A 352 4.17 -29.09 6.56
CA ASP A 352 3.24 -28.26 5.81
C ASP A 352 1.86 -28.90 5.71
N SER A 353 0.82 -28.07 5.64
CA SER A 353 -0.56 -28.50 5.43
C SER A 353 -1.10 -27.88 4.15
N LEU A 354 -1.25 -28.69 3.11
CA LEU A 354 -1.71 -28.28 1.78
C LEU A 354 -3.10 -28.87 1.50
N GLN A 355 -4.02 -28.02 1.06
CA GLN A 355 -5.32 -28.42 0.54
C GLN A 355 -5.51 -27.83 -0.85
N GLY A 356 -5.73 -28.66 -1.87
CA GLY A 356 -6.05 -28.21 -3.24
C GLY A 356 -7.45 -27.59 -3.29
N GLY A 357 -8.47 -28.42 -3.07
CA GLY A 357 -9.85 -27.95 -2.96
C GLY A 357 -10.69 -28.55 -4.07
N GLY A 358 -11.17 -27.74 -5.01
CA GLY A 358 -11.96 -28.21 -6.14
C GLY A 358 -11.30 -27.87 -7.47
N GLY A 359 -11.07 -28.86 -8.33
CA GLY A 359 -10.35 -28.73 -9.58
C GLY A 359 -9.22 -29.75 -9.63
N ASN A 360 -8.37 -29.70 -10.65
CA ASN A 360 -7.29 -30.67 -10.82
C ASN A 360 -5.97 -30.08 -10.34
N ASP A 361 -5.62 -30.37 -9.10
CA ASP A 361 -4.57 -29.68 -8.36
C ASP A 361 -3.21 -30.37 -8.44
N ARG A 362 -2.15 -29.60 -8.16
CA ARG A 362 -0.78 -30.08 -8.04
C ARG A 362 -0.19 -29.67 -6.71
N LEU A 363 0.01 -30.63 -5.82
CA LEU A 363 0.52 -30.39 -4.47
C LEU A 363 1.91 -31.01 -4.28
N GLN A 364 2.81 -30.24 -3.69
CA GLN A 364 4.16 -30.67 -3.33
C GLN A 364 4.44 -30.33 -1.86
N GLY A 365 4.64 -31.34 -1.00
CA GLY A 365 4.97 -31.15 0.41
C GLY A 365 6.39 -30.58 0.56
N GLY A 366 7.37 -31.37 0.11
CA GLY A 366 8.75 -30.94 0.05
C GLY A 366 9.58 -31.64 1.11
N GLY A 367 9.94 -30.95 2.18
CA GLY A 367 10.77 -31.51 3.23
C GLY A 367 10.13 -31.43 4.60
N GLY A 368 9.75 -32.58 5.16
CA GLY A 368 9.33 -32.74 6.55
C GLY A 368 8.16 -33.70 6.67
N ARG A 369 7.20 -33.44 7.55
CA ARG A 369 6.02 -34.30 7.70
C ARG A 369 4.85 -33.49 7.22
N ASP A 370 4.44 -33.77 6.00
CA ASP A 370 3.45 -32.94 5.32
C ASP A 370 2.09 -33.64 5.29
N PHE A 371 1.04 -32.82 5.27
CA PHE A 371 -0.33 -33.25 5.03
C PHE A 371 -0.79 -32.65 3.71
N LEU A 372 -1.12 -33.50 2.75
CA LEU A 372 -1.59 -33.09 1.43
C LEU A 372 -3.00 -33.65 1.21
N GLY A 373 -3.96 -32.77 0.96
CA GLY A 373 -5.30 -33.12 0.51
C GLY A 373 -5.56 -32.55 -0.89
N GLY A 374 -5.83 -33.39 -1.88
CA GLY A 374 -6.22 -32.97 -3.23
C GLY A 374 -7.60 -32.31 -3.19
N GLY A 375 -8.64 -33.10 -2.93
CA GLY A 375 -9.99 -32.63 -2.77
C GLY A 375 -10.91 -33.24 -3.81
N ALA A 376 -11.48 -32.43 -4.70
CA ALA A 376 -12.35 -32.91 -5.76
C ALA A 376 -11.75 -32.59 -7.12
N GLY A 377 -11.54 -33.59 -7.95
CA GLY A 377 -10.91 -33.47 -9.27
C GLY A 377 -9.84 -34.54 -9.45
N ASP A 378 -9.13 -34.50 -10.57
CA ASP A 378 -8.04 -35.44 -10.82
C ASP A 378 -6.71 -34.82 -10.36
N ASP A 379 -6.28 -35.13 -9.15
CA ASP A 379 -5.19 -34.43 -8.45
C ASP A 379 -3.83 -35.13 -8.57
N VAL A 380 -2.75 -34.36 -8.43
CA VAL A 380 -1.38 -34.89 -8.34
C VAL A 380 -0.71 -34.42 -7.05
N LEU A 381 -0.44 -35.37 -6.15
CA LEU A 381 0.17 -35.10 -4.84
C LEU A 381 1.56 -35.73 -4.76
N ALA A 382 2.55 -34.98 -4.29
CA ALA A 382 3.91 -35.47 -4.05
C ALA A 382 4.43 -35.04 -2.67
N GLY A 383 4.65 -36.00 -1.75
CA GLY A 383 5.22 -35.73 -0.41
C GLY A 383 6.70 -35.35 -0.48
N PHE A 384 7.46 -36.06 -1.31
CA PHE A 384 8.92 -35.95 -1.46
C PHE A 384 9.71 -36.51 -0.27
N PHE A 385 10.18 -35.67 0.65
CA PHE A 385 11.05 -36.10 1.74
C PHE A 385 10.33 -36.01 3.07
N GLY A 386 10.18 -37.16 3.70
CA GLY A 386 9.78 -37.25 5.10
C GLY A 386 8.58 -38.16 5.23
N SER A 387 7.82 -38.06 6.31
CA SER A 387 6.78 -39.07 6.58
C SER A 387 5.42 -38.45 6.40
N ASP A 388 4.90 -38.54 5.18
CA ASP A 388 3.82 -37.68 4.71
C ASP A 388 2.47 -38.40 4.75
N ALA A 389 1.39 -37.61 4.76
CA ALA A 389 0.03 -38.10 4.68
C ALA A 389 -0.67 -37.48 3.47
N LEU A 390 -0.91 -38.30 2.44
CA LEU A 390 -1.49 -37.90 1.17
C LEU A 390 -2.91 -38.46 1.04
N PHE A 391 -3.86 -37.57 0.76
CA PHE A 391 -5.27 -37.87 0.54
C PHE A 391 -5.70 -37.29 -0.81
N GLY A 392 -5.99 -38.14 -1.79
CA GLY A 392 -6.44 -37.70 -3.11
C GLY A 392 -7.81 -37.02 -3.02
N GLY A 393 -8.81 -37.77 -2.58
CA GLY A 393 -10.16 -37.26 -2.34
C GLY A 393 -11.15 -37.91 -3.28
N ALA A 394 -11.75 -37.14 -4.19
CA ALA A 394 -12.70 -37.65 -5.17
C ALA A 394 -12.20 -37.31 -6.58
N GLY A 395 -12.16 -38.29 -7.48
CA GLY A 395 -11.59 -38.16 -8.81
C GLY A 395 -10.43 -39.15 -8.99
N ASN A 396 -9.76 -39.14 -10.15
CA ASN A 396 -8.69 -40.11 -10.42
C ASN A 396 -7.35 -39.48 -10.10
N ASP A 397 -6.85 -39.80 -8.92
CA ASP A 397 -5.71 -39.13 -8.33
C ASP A 397 -4.39 -39.86 -8.57
N THR A 398 -3.29 -39.13 -8.51
CA THR A 398 -1.95 -39.68 -8.56
C THR A 398 -1.14 -39.22 -7.35
N LEU A 399 -0.82 -40.16 -6.45
CA LEU A 399 -0.12 -39.88 -5.19
C LEU A 399 1.28 -40.48 -5.20
N PHE A 400 2.28 -39.65 -4.90
CA PHE A 400 3.68 -40.04 -4.72
C PHE A 400 4.12 -39.76 -3.29
N GLY A 401 4.29 -40.80 -2.45
CA GLY A 401 4.80 -40.66 -1.08
C GLY A 401 6.22 -40.09 -1.09
N GLY A 402 7.14 -40.86 -1.66
CA GLY A 402 8.51 -40.40 -1.89
C GLY A 402 9.49 -41.19 -1.06
N GLY A 403 10.12 -40.55 -0.08
CA GLY A 403 11.08 -41.21 0.81
C GLY A 403 10.68 -41.07 2.27
N ASN A 404 11.03 -42.08 3.07
CA ASN A 404 10.53 -42.38 4.41
C ASN A 404 9.10 -42.93 4.39
N ASN A 405 8.48 -43.04 5.57
CA ASN A 405 7.26 -43.81 5.75
C ASN A 405 6.04 -42.95 5.52
N ASP A 406 5.28 -43.24 4.47
CA ASP A 406 4.16 -42.42 4.04
C ASP A 406 2.81 -43.11 4.29
N THR A 407 1.74 -42.32 4.38
CA THR A 407 0.36 -42.80 4.37
C THR A 407 -0.35 -42.25 3.14
N LEU A 408 -0.80 -43.14 2.26
CA LEU A 408 -1.47 -42.78 1.01
C LEU A 408 -2.91 -43.28 1.04
N ARG A 409 -3.86 -42.41 0.74
CA ARG A 409 -5.26 -42.76 0.49
C ARG A 409 -5.72 -42.06 -0.78
N GLY A 410 -6.02 -42.83 -1.82
CA GLY A 410 -6.57 -42.30 -3.06
C GLY A 410 -7.93 -41.66 -2.80
N GLY A 411 -8.89 -42.45 -2.34
CA GLY A 411 -10.24 -41.98 -2.04
C GLY A 411 -11.19 -42.54 -3.08
N GLY A 412 -12.22 -41.80 -3.48
CA GLY A 412 -13.16 -42.30 -4.47
C GLY A 412 -12.69 -42.00 -5.89
N GLY A 413 -12.42 -43.01 -6.70
CA GLY A 413 -12.00 -42.84 -8.09
C GLY A 413 -11.22 -44.05 -8.59
N ASP A 414 -10.45 -43.90 -9.65
CA ASP A 414 -9.51 -44.94 -10.09
C ASP A 414 -8.08 -44.40 -9.92
N ASP A 415 -7.47 -44.66 -8.76
CA ASP A 415 -6.26 -43.94 -8.33
C ASP A 415 -4.94 -44.65 -8.66
N GLN A 416 -3.86 -43.87 -8.68
CA GLN A 416 -2.49 -44.35 -8.82
C GLN A 416 -1.66 -44.01 -7.58
N LEU A 417 -1.28 -45.02 -6.81
CA LEU A 417 -0.57 -44.84 -5.53
C LEU A 417 0.87 -45.36 -5.61
N TYR A 418 1.84 -44.47 -5.41
CA TYR A 418 3.28 -44.78 -5.41
C TYR A 418 3.86 -44.51 -4.01
N GLY A 419 4.06 -45.55 -3.20
CA GLY A 419 4.62 -45.38 -1.84
C GLY A 419 6.05 -44.84 -1.88
N GLY A 420 6.92 -45.53 -2.62
CA GLY A 420 8.30 -45.11 -2.80
C GLY A 420 9.25 -45.87 -1.88
N ALA A 421 10.08 -45.15 -1.13
CA ALA A 421 11.11 -45.74 -0.28
C ALA A 421 10.76 -45.56 1.20
N GLY A 422 10.27 -46.60 1.85
CA GLY A 422 9.91 -46.51 3.26
C GLY A 422 9.14 -47.74 3.69
N ALA A 423 8.56 -47.66 4.88
CA ALA A 423 7.48 -48.55 5.29
C ALA A 423 6.16 -47.79 5.14
N ASP A 424 5.51 -47.97 3.99
CA ASP A 424 4.38 -47.16 3.59
C ASP A 424 3.05 -47.83 3.97
N THR A 425 2.03 -47.01 4.20
CA THR A 425 0.67 -47.45 4.50
C THR A 425 -0.29 -46.98 3.40
N PHE A 426 -0.83 -47.91 2.65
CA PHE A 426 -1.87 -47.65 1.65
C PHE A 426 -3.24 -47.91 2.26
N VAL A 427 -4.13 -46.92 2.26
CA VAL A 427 -5.42 -46.98 2.96
C VAL A 427 -6.55 -47.10 1.94
N PHE A 428 -7.44 -48.07 2.15
CA PHE A 428 -8.61 -48.33 1.29
C PHE A 428 -9.92 -48.50 2.06
N SER A 429 -11.05 -48.21 1.41
CA SER A 429 -12.45 -48.29 1.87
C SER A 429 -13.30 -49.09 0.87
N ASP A 430 -14.59 -49.26 1.13
CA ASP A 430 -15.55 -50.00 0.29
C ASP A 430 -16.05 -49.24 -0.95
N ASP A 431 -15.69 -47.97 -1.07
CA ASP A 431 -16.13 -47.02 -2.09
C ASP A 431 -14.98 -46.36 -2.86
N ASP A 432 -13.78 -46.90 -2.75
CA ASP A 432 -12.57 -46.28 -3.31
C ASP A 432 -12.38 -46.53 -4.82
N GLY A 433 -13.12 -47.46 -5.44
CA GLY A 433 -13.06 -47.69 -6.90
C GLY A 433 -11.97 -48.67 -7.37
N ASP A 434 -11.42 -48.49 -8.57
CA ASP A 434 -10.43 -49.40 -9.19
C ASP A 434 -9.01 -48.82 -9.18
N ASP A 435 -8.24 -49.13 -8.13
CA ASP A 435 -6.95 -48.53 -7.86
C ASP A 435 -5.75 -49.35 -8.38
N VAL A 436 -4.63 -48.67 -8.60
CA VAL A 436 -3.34 -49.30 -8.89
C VAL A 436 -2.30 -48.88 -7.85
N MET A 437 -1.66 -49.88 -7.25
CA MET A 437 -0.60 -49.71 -6.28
C MET A 437 0.76 -50.09 -6.87
N HIS A 438 1.68 -49.14 -6.83
CA HIS A 438 3.03 -49.24 -7.35
C HIS A 438 4.05 -49.38 -6.22
N GLY A 439 5.06 -50.23 -6.44
CA GLY A 439 6.24 -50.30 -5.56
C GLY A 439 6.03 -51.03 -4.23
N PHE A 440 4.92 -51.74 -4.04
CA PHE A 440 4.63 -52.47 -2.80
C PHE A 440 5.70 -53.49 -2.42
N SER A 441 6.23 -53.37 -1.21
CA SER A 441 7.27 -54.20 -0.61
C SER A 441 6.70 -55.04 0.54
N ALA A 442 6.34 -56.29 0.26
CA ALA A 442 5.79 -57.21 1.26
C ALA A 442 6.69 -57.36 2.50
N GLY A 443 6.07 -57.30 3.69
CA GLY A 443 6.73 -57.33 4.99
C GLY A 443 7.39 -56.01 5.42
N LEU A 444 7.27 -54.96 4.61
CA LEU A 444 7.68 -53.59 4.92
C LEU A 444 6.49 -52.64 4.84
N ASP A 445 5.75 -52.69 3.74
CA ASP A 445 4.56 -51.88 3.50
C ASP A 445 3.28 -52.57 4.00
N VAL A 446 2.26 -51.77 4.27
CA VAL A 446 0.97 -52.21 4.82
C VAL A 446 -0.19 -51.74 3.94
N ILE A 447 -1.11 -52.65 3.65
CA ILE A 447 -2.42 -52.37 3.08
C ILE A 447 -3.43 -52.30 4.23
N LYS A 448 -3.96 -51.12 4.49
CA LYS A 448 -4.94 -50.88 5.53
C LYS A 448 -6.33 -50.74 4.93
N ILE A 449 -7.25 -51.63 5.31
CA ILE A 449 -8.66 -51.56 4.88
C ILE A 449 -9.48 -51.04 6.05
N VAL A 450 -10.09 -49.86 5.92
CA VAL A 450 -10.84 -49.22 7.01
C VAL A 450 -12.34 -49.53 6.97
N ASN A 451 -12.86 -49.97 5.82
CA ASN A 451 -14.24 -50.42 5.65
C ASN A 451 -14.33 -51.44 4.49
N GLY A 452 -15.39 -52.25 4.45
CA GLY A 452 -15.62 -53.24 3.38
C GLY A 452 -15.04 -54.64 3.59
N ALA A 453 -14.07 -54.79 4.50
CA ALA A 453 -13.51 -56.09 4.90
C ALA A 453 -13.13 -56.06 6.38
N SER A 454 -13.26 -57.21 7.06
CA SER A 454 -12.95 -57.36 8.49
C SER A 454 -11.77 -58.31 8.76
N ASP A 455 -11.45 -59.17 7.80
CA ASP A 455 -10.25 -60.00 7.79
C ASP A 455 -9.88 -60.43 6.35
N LEU A 456 -8.78 -61.16 6.20
CA LEU A 456 -8.30 -61.66 4.91
C LEU A 456 -9.30 -62.57 4.17
N GLY A 457 -10.27 -63.17 4.88
CA GLY A 457 -11.30 -64.03 4.30
C GLY A 457 -12.35 -63.29 3.49
N ASP A 458 -12.47 -61.98 3.72
CA ASP A 458 -13.35 -61.08 2.95
C ASP A 458 -12.72 -60.65 1.61
N LEU A 459 -11.43 -60.93 1.39
CA LEU A 459 -10.67 -60.53 0.20
C LEU A 459 -10.60 -61.64 -0.86
N THR A 460 -10.74 -61.26 -2.13
CA THR A 460 -10.47 -62.14 -3.28
C THR A 460 -9.15 -61.76 -3.95
N PHE A 461 -8.28 -62.74 -4.21
CA PHE A 461 -6.98 -62.54 -4.86
C PHE A 461 -6.96 -63.24 -6.22
N THR A 462 -6.70 -62.47 -7.29
CA THR A 462 -6.60 -62.99 -8.66
C THR A 462 -5.28 -62.56 -9.30
N THR A 463 -4.44 -63.54 -9.69
CA THR A 463 -3.20 -63.25 -10.41
C THR A 463 -3.51 -62.75 -11.83
N GLN A 464 -2.92 -61.62 -12.22
CA GLN A 464 -2.98 -61.06 -13.56
C GLN A 464 -1.56 -60.79 -14.08
N GLY A 465 -1.01 -61.71 -14.88
CA GLY A 465 0.37 -61.55 -15.34
C GLY A 465 1.38 -61.60 -14.18
N SER A 466 2.14 -60.52 -13.98
CA SER A 466 3.08 -60.31 -12.87
C SER A 466 2.45 -59.67 -11.64
N ASP A 467 1.16 -59.35 -11.72
CA ASP A 467 0.47 -58.50 -10.77
C ASP A 467 -0.64 -59.29 -10.07
N VAL A 468 -1.17 -58.73 -8.97
CA VAL A 468 -2.27 -59.35 -8.23
C VAL A 468 -3.40 -58.35 -8.08
N LEU A 469 -4.57 -58.71 -8.59
CA LEU A 469 -5.82 -57.99 -8.31
C LEU A 469 -6.38 -58.48 -6.98
N VAL A 470 -6.52 -57.57 -6.03
CA VAL A 470 -7.25 -57.75 -4.77
C VAL A 470 -8.62 -57.13 -4.95
N SER A 471 -9.69 -57.81 -4.52
CA SER A 471 -11.06 -57.28 -4.62
C SER A 471 -11.84 -57.54 -3.34
N PHE A 472 -12.59 -56.54 -2.90
CA PHE A 472 -13.48 -56.59 -1.74
C PHE A 472 -14.57 -55.54 -1.90
N ALA A 473 -15.78 -55.83 -1.41
CA ALA A 473 -16.95 -54.97 -1.64
C ALA A 473 -17.05 -54.50 -3.12
N ASP A 474 -17.08 -53.19 -3.36
CA ASP A 474 -17.10 -52.57 -4.69
C ASP A 474 -15.74 -51.96 -5.11
N THR A 475 -14.66 -52.28 -4.39
CA THR A 475 -13.29 -51.78 -4.64
C THR A 475 -12.37 -52.87 -5.19
N THR A 476 -11.49 -52.50 -6.13
CA THR A 476 -10.40 -53.35 -6.57
C THR A 476 -9.05 -52.65 -6.50
N ILE A 477 -7.99 -53.41 -6.19
CA ILE A 477 -6.63 -52.90 -6.08
C ILE A 477 -5.72 -53.80 -6.93
N LEU A 478 -5.13 -53.25 -7.98
CA LEU A 478 -4.08 -53.91 -8.75
C LEU A 478 -2.72 -53.63 -8.09
N VAL A 479 -2.16 -54.62 -7.40
CA VAL A 479 -0.82 -54.52 -6.83
C VAL A 479 0.19 -55.04 -7.84
N GLU A 480 1.03 -54.15 -8.35
CA GLU A 480 1.99 -54.48 -9.40
C GLU A 480 3.18 -55.31 -8.88
N ASN A 481 3.72 -56.18 -9.73
CA ASN A 481 4.98 -56.91 -9.53
C ASN A 481 5.05 -57.74 -8.24
N THR A 482 3.93 -58.31 -7.80
CA THR A 482 3.83 -59.12 -6.58
C THR A 482 3.23 -60.52 -6.84
N THR A 483 3.11 -61.33 -5.79
CA THR A 483 2.46 -62.64 -5.86
C THR A 483 1.45 -62.81 -4.74
N VAL A 484 0.41 -63.62 -4.98
CA VAL A 484 -0.62 -63.90 -3.96
C VAL A 484 0.01 -64.43 -2.67
N ALA A 485 1.02 -65.31 -2.78
CA ALA A 485 1.70 -65.86 -1.61
C ALA A 485 2.49 -64.81 -0.81
N ALA A 486 3.00 -63.77 -1.47
CA ALA A 486 3.69 -62.68 -0.80
C ALA A 486 2.71 -61.74 -0.08
N LEU A 487 1.54 -61.49 -0.67
CA LEU A 487 0.50 -60.64 -0.08
C LEU A 487 -0.22 -61.29 1.10
N GLN A 488 -0.50 -62.60 1.05
CA GLN A 488 -1.27 -63.32 2.06
C GLN A 488 -0.58 -63.49 3.44
N ASP A 489 0.58 -62.87 3.65
CA ASP A 489 1.11 -62.73 5.01
C ASP A 489 0.22 -61.77 5.81
N ALA A 490 -0.18 -62.18 7.02
CA ALA A 490 -1.07 -61.41 7.86
C ALA A 490 -0.47 -60.06 8.28
N ASP A 491 0.85 -59.93 8.24
CA ASP A 491 1.55 -58.71 8.60
C ASP A 491 1.44 -57.60 7.52
N ASN A 492 1.01 -57.95 6.30
CA ASN A 492 0.81 -56.97 5.21
C ASN A 492 -0.55 -56.27 5.26
N PHE A 493 -1.52 -56.78 6.03
CA PHE A 493 -2.88 -56.26 6.05
C PHE A 493 -3.26 -55.79 7.45
N LEU A 494 -3.84 -54.60 7.52
CA LEU A 494 -4.49 -54.06 8.72
C LEU A 494 -5.98 -53.87 8.43
N PHE A 495 -6.84 -54.37 9.31
CA PHE A 495 -8.30 -54.22 9.27
C PHE A 495 -8.79 -53.43 10.47
#